data_AF-A0A1L3NFU2-F1
#
_entry.id   AF-A0A1L3NFU2-F1
#
_cell.length_a   1.000
_cell.length_b   1.000
_cell.length_c   1.000
_cell.angle_alpha   90.00
_cell.angle_beta   90.00
_cell.angle_gamma   90.00
#
_symmetry.space_group_name_H-M   'P 1'
#
loop_
_entity.id
_entity.type
_entity.pdbx_description
1 polymer ?
#
loop_
_entity_poly.entity_id
_entity_poly.type
_entity_poly.pdbx_seq_one_letter_code
_entity_poly.pdbx_strand_id
1 'polypeptide(L)'
;MAKRWSVQQENYILNNYNKMTYKEMATALNKSVNSVRSKLVNYFGVCKREEKSNICLSIKDVLENANRMDPGDCIKELRRYNIQNPKSFYKNWRKDYMKSRAL
;
A
#
# COMPACT_ATOMS: atom_id res chain seq x y z
N MET A 1 1.08 21.15 20.73
CA MET A 1 1.44 20.22 21.84
C MET A 1 1.15 18.80 21.40
N ALA A 2 2.09 17.87 21.57
CA ALA A 2 1.85 16.46 21.26
C ALA A 2 0.86 15.88 22.28
N LYS A 3 -0.31 15.40 21.84
CA LYS A 3 -1.28 14.71 22.70
C LYS A 3 -0.59 13.45 23.25
N ARG A 4 -0.39 13.38 24.57
CA ARG A 4 0.20 12.22 25.24
C ARG A 4 -0.59 10.95 24.90
N TRP A 5 0.12 9.82 24.86
CA TRP A 5 -0.49 8.49 24.72
C TRP A 5 -1.00 8.05 26.09
N SER A 6 -2.25 7.59 26.16
CA SER A 6 -2.74 6.92 27.37
C SER A 6 -2.44 5.42 27.30
N VAL A 7 -2.36 4.77 28.47
CA VAL A 7 -2.17 3.32 28.58
C VAL A 7 -3.22 2.55 27.77
N GLN A 8 -4.47 3.03 27.76
CA GLN A 8 -5.55 2.44 26.97
C GLN A 8 -5.27 2.51 25.46
N GLN A 9 -4.74 3.63 24.96
CA GLN A 9 -4.40 3.80 23.55
C GLN A 9 -3.22 2.92 23.15
N GLU A 10 -2.24 2.78 24.03
CA GLU A 10 -1.09 1.88 23.83
C GLU A 10 -1.52 0.43 23.76
N ASN A 11 -2.35 -0.01 24.70
CA ASN A 11 -2.92 -1.36 24.71
C ASN A 11 -3.78 -1.62 23.46
N TYR A 12 -4.56 -0.64 23.02
CA TYR A 12 -5.34 -0.75 21.79
C TYR A 12 -4.44 -1.02 20.57
N ILE A 13 -3.35 -0.27 20.43
CA ILE A 13 -2.39 -0.47 19.34
C ILE A 13 -1.75 -1.86 19.42
N LEU A 14 -1.26 -2.27 20.59
CA LEU A 14 -0.59 -3.55 20.78
C LEU A 14 -1.52 -4.75 20.55
N ASN A 15 -2.82 -4.61 20.81
CA ASN A 15 -3.78 -5.69 20.55
C ASN A 15 -4.23 -5.77 19.08
N ASN A 16 -4.05 -4.68 18.31
CA ASN A 16 -4.61 -4.54 16.97
C ASN A 16 -3.58 -4.35 15.85
N TYR A 17 -2.29 -4.12 16.15
CA TYR A 17 -1.30 -3.84 15.11
C TYR A 17 -1.16 -4.94 14.05
N ASN A 18 -1.38 -6.21 14.42
CA ASN A 18 -1.38 -7.35 13.50
C ASN A 18 -2.71 -7.53 12.74
N LYS A 19 -3.79 -6.86 13.16
CA LYS A 19 -5.15 -7.02 12.60
C LYS A 19 -5.61 -5.81 11.79
N MET A 20 -5.03 -4.64 12.06
CA MET A 20 -5.46 -3.34 11.50
C MET A 20 -4.30 -2.59 10.88
N THR A 21 -4.56 -1.85 9.81
CA THR A 21 -3.62 -0.91 9.19
C THR A 21 -3.34 0.29 10.10
N TYR A 22 -2.25 1.03 9.82
CA TYR A 22 -1.97 2.29 10.52
C TYR A 22 -3.11 3.30 10.38
N LYS A 23 -3.80 3.31 9.24
CA LYS A 23 -4.93 4.21 8.98
C LYS A 23 -6.14 3.86 9.84
N GLU A 24 -6.51 2.59 9.92
CA GLU A 24 -7.65 2.16 10.73
C GLU A 24 -7.41 2.40 12.22
N MET A 25 -6.20 2.09 12.71
CA MET A 25 -5.82 2.41 14.09
C MET A 25 -5.83 3.92 14.36
N ALA A 26 -5.34 4.72 13.41
CA ALA A 26 -5.33 6.18 13.52
C ALA A 26 -6.76 6.75 13.61
N THR A 27 -7.68 6.24 12.78
CA THR A 27 -9.10 6.61 12.82
C THR A 27 -9.73 6.24 14.16
N ALA A 28 -9.53 5.00 14.63
CA ALA A 28 -10.10 4.53 15.89
C ALA A 28 -9.60 5.33 17.12
N LEU A 29 -8.36 5.82 17.07
CA LEU A 29 -7.72 6.55 18.16
C LEU A 29 -7.84 8.08 18.02
N ASN A 30 -8.45 8.56 16.93
CA ASN A 30 -8.47 9.97 16.55
C ASN A 30 -7.05 10.59 16.59
N LYS A 31 -6.10 9.89 15.97
CA LYS A 31 -4.67 10.27 15.85
C LYS A 31 -4.31 10.35 14.37
N SER A 32 -3.14 10.93 14.07
CA SER A 32 -2.59 10.85 12.71
C SER A 32 -1.91 9.50 12.47
N VAL A 33 -1.92 9.04 11.22
CA VAL A 33 -1.22 7.81 10.77
C VAL A 33 0.26 7.85 11.16
N ASN A 34 0.92 8.99 10.96
CA ASN A 34 2.32 9.18 11.34
C ASN A 34 2.53 9.05 12.85
N SER A 35 1.61 9.54 13.68
CA SER A 35 1.71 9.41 15.14
C SER A 35 1.62 7.94 15.58
N VAL A 36 0.70 7.17 14.99
CA VAL A 36 0.57 5.73 15.24
C VAL A 36 1.84 4.98 14.78
N ARG A 37 2.35 5.29 13.58
CA ARG A 37 3.57 4.70 13.04
C ARG A 37 4.77 4.96 13.94
N SER A 38 5.02 6.21 14.31
CA SER A 38 6.13 6.58 15.19
C SER A 38 6.00 5.90 16.55
N LYS A 39 4.77 5.73 17.08
CA LYS A 39 4.57 5.01 18.34
C LYS A 39 4.94 3.52 18.21
N LEU A 40 4.48 2.84 17.16
CA LEU A 40 4.79 1.42 16.92
C LEU A 40 6.28 1.18 16.65
N VAL A 41 6.87 1.97 15.76
CA VAL A 41 8.26 1.78 15.32
C VAL A 41 9.25 2.24 16.41
N ASN A 42 9.08 3.45 16.94
CA ASN A 42 10.11 4.05 17.78
C ASN A 42 10.00 3.63 19.25
N TYR A 43 8.79 3.32 19.75
CA TYR A 43 8.62 2.92 21.17
C TYR A 43 8.49 1.41 21.35
N PHE A 44 7.76 0.73 20.46
CA PHE A 44 7.55 -0.72 20.59
C PHE A 44 8.51 -1.55 19.73
N GLY A 45 9.28 -0.93 18.83
CA GLY A 45 10.18 -1.66 17.92
C GLY A 45 9.44 -2.50 16.88
N VAL A 46 8.14 -2.27 16.68
CA VAL A 46 7.29 -3.07 15.79
C VAL A 46 7.15 -2.35 14.44
N CYS A 47 7.86 -2.86 13.45
CA CYS A 47 7.69 -2.45 12.05
C CYS A 47 6.58 -3.28 11.39
N LYS A 48 5.44 -2.65 11.08
CA LYS A 48 4.45 -3.26 10.19
C LYS A 48 4.93 -3.05 8.76
N ARG A 49 5.07 -4.14 8.00
CA ARG A 49 5.17 -4.07 6.54
C ARG A 49 3.83 -3.48 6.07
N GLU A 50 3.83 -2.26 5.53
CA GLU A 50 2.57 -1.65 5.06
C GLU A 50 1.85 -2.66 4.16
N GLU A 51 0.66 -3.08 4.57
CA GLU A 51 -0.24 -3.74 3.63
C GLU A 51 -0.49 -2.72 2.53
N LYS A 52 0.02 -3.04 1.33
CA LYS A 52 -0.21 -2.29 0.10
C LYS A 52 -1.65 -1.80 0.16
N SER A 53 -1.82 -0.48 0.21
CA SER A 53 -3.14 0.12 0.30
C SER A 53 -4.07 -0.57 -0.68
N ASN A 54 -5.23 -1.04 -0.21
CA ASN A 54 -6.36 -1.40 -1.07
C ASN A 54 -6.94 -0.16 -1.79
N ILE A 55 -6.10 0.81 -2.15
CA ILE A 55 -6.36 1.59 -3.34
C ILE A 55 -6.29 0.53 -4.43
N CYS A 56 -7.45 0.14 -4.96
CA CYS A 56 -7.50 -0.36 -6.32
C CYS A 56 -6.75 0.69 -7.15
N LEU A 57 -5.44 0.49 -7.35
CA LEU A 57 -4.69 1.19 -8.37
C LEU A 57 -5.57 1.05 -9.60
N SER A 58 -6.01 2.16 -10.18
CA SER A 58 -6.66 2.06 -11.47
C SER A 58 -5.72 1.22 -12.35
N ILE A 59 -6.24 0.37 -13.23
CA ILE A 59 -5.38 -0.36 -14.18
C ILE A 59 -4.41 0.63 -14.84
N LYS A 60 -4.84 1.87 -15.06
CA LYS A 60 -4.00 2.99 -15.50
C LYS A 60 -2.79 3.27 -14.57
N ASP A 61 -2.96 3.33 -13.26
CA ASP A 61 -1.87 3.57 -12.30
C ASP A 61 -0.90 2.39 -12.21
N VAL A 62 -1.42 1.15 -12.29
CA VAL A 62 -0.58 -0.07 -12.36
C VAL A 62 0.30 -0.02 -13.60
N LEU A 63 -0.29 0.39 -14.72
CA LEU A 63 0.38 0.49 -16.01
C LEU A 63 1.36 1.67 -16.07
N GLU A 64 1.00 2.85 -15.57
CA GLU A 64 1.92 4.01 -15.48
C GLU A 64 3.15 3.70 -14.60
N ASN A 65 2.96 2.97 -13.50
CA ASN A 65 4.04 2.51 -12.62
C ASN A 65 4.83 1.32 -13.17
N ALA A 66 4.34 0.64 -14.22
CA ALA A 66 5.02 -0.50 -14.82
C ALA A 66 6.39 -0.14 -15.44
N ASN A 67 6.67 1.14 -15.67
CA ASN A 67 8.02 1.61 -16.05
C ASN A 67 9.04 1.53 -14.90
N ARG A 68 8.57 1.49 -13.64
CA ARG A 68 9.39 1.45 -12.43
C ARG A 68 9.37 0.08 -11.74
N MET A 69 8.49 -0.83 -12.17
CA MET A 69 8.31 -2.17 -11.60
C MET A 69 8.96 -3.25 -12.47
N ASP A 70 9.44 -4.30 -11.82
CA ASP A 70 9.80 -5.53 -12.51
C ASP A 70 8.57 -6.11 -13.24
N PRO A 71 8.71 -6.60 -14.49
CA PRO A 71 7.59 -7.17 -15.25
C PRO A 71 6.83 -8.29 -14.52
N GLY A 72 7.50 -9.09 -13.70
CA GLY A 72 6.89 -10.15 -12.90
C GLY A 72 5.96 -9.61 -11.82
N ASP A 73 6.32 -8.49 -11.20
CA ASP A 73 5.48 -7.86 -10.18
C ASP A 73 4.28 -7.13 -10.79
N CYS A 74 4.42 -6.53 -11.98
CA CYS A 74 3.29 -5.95 -12.70
C CYS A 74 2.23 -7.02 -13.05
N ILE A 75 2.66 -8.19 -13.52
CA ILE A 75 1.76 -9.32 -13.84
C ILE A 75 1.04 -9.83 -12.58
N LYS A 76 1.71 -9.89 -11.42
CA LYS A 76 1.08 -10.29 -10.15
C LYS A 76 -0.01 -9.31 -9.72
N GLU A 77 0.21 -8.01 -9.89
CA GLU A 77 -0.80 -6.99 -9.59
C GLU A 77 -1.98 -7.06 -10.57
N LEU A 78 -1.74 -7.24 -11.88
CA LEU A 78 -2.82 -7.36 -12.87
C LEU A 78 -3.75 -8.56 -12.63
N ARG A 79 -3.24 -9.66 -12.04
CA ARG A 79 -4.07 -10.81 -11.63
C ARG A 79 -5.13 -10.45 -10.59
N ARG A 80 -4.91 -9.38 -9.82
CA ARG A 80 -5.86 -8.91 -8.80
C ARG A 80 -7.05 -8.16 -9.39
N TYR A 81 -6.97 -7.75 -10.67
CA TYR A 81 -8.02 -7.00 -11.38
C TYR A 81 -8.90 -7.89 -12.29
N ASN A 82 -8.89 -9.21 -12.07
CA ASN A 82 -9.67 -10.20 -12.85
C ASN A 82 -9.49 -10.10 -14.38
N ILE A 83 -8.30 -9.67 -14.82
CA ILE A 83 -7.98 -9.53 -16.24
C ILE A 83 -7.76 -10.91 -16.85
N GLN A 84 -8.47 -11.20 -17.93
CA GLN A 84 -8.24 -12.43 -18.70
C GLN A 84 -6.86 -12.37 -19.36
N ASN A 85 -5.99 -13.33 -19.01
CA ASN A 85 -4.64 -13.47 -19.54
C ASN A 85 -3.70 -12.23 -19.33
N PRO A 86 -3.32 -11.92 -18.06
CA PRO A 86 -2.58 -10.71 -17.70
C PRO A 86 -1.23 -10.52 -18.41
N LYS A 87 -0.57 -11.63 -18.77
CA LYS A 87 0.73 -11.61 -19.46
C LYS A 87 0.60 -11.07 -20.88
N SER A 88 -0.46 -11.45 -21.60
CA SER A 88 -0.73 -10.97 -22.95
C SER A 88 -1.12 -9.49 -22.92
N PHE A 89 -1.98 -9.12 -21.97
CA PHE A 89 -2.39 -7.73 -21.73
C PHE A 89 -1.18 -6.80 -21.50
N TYR A 90 -0.29 -7.15 -20.57
CA TYR A 90 0.92 -6.36 -20.29
C TYR A 90 1.83 -6.21 -21.52
N LYS A 91 2.04 -7.28 -22.30
CA LYS A 91 2.88 -7.24 -23.50
C LYS A 91 2.34 -6.28 -24.56
N ASN A 92 1.04 -6.35 -24.83
CA ASN A 92 0.39 -5.49 -25.82
C ASN A 92 0.44 -4.03 -25.38
N TRP A 93 0.04 -3.75 -24.13
CA TRP A 93 0.11 -2.41 -23.57
C TRP A 93 1.54 -1.84 -23.62
N ARG A 94 2.56 -2.62 -23.25
CA ARG A 94 3.96 -2.18 -23.26
C ARG A 94 4.44 -1.83 -24.67
N LYS A 95 4.03 -2.61 -25.68
CA LYS A 95 4.35 -2.36 -27.09
C LYS A 95 3.74 -1.04 -27.57
N ASP A 96 2.49 -0.78 -27.23
CA ASP A 96 1.79 0.44 -27.64
C ASP A 96 2.33 1.67 -26.91
N TYR A 97 2.66 1.55 -25.62
CA TYR A 97 3.32 2.60 -24.85
C TYR A 97 4.71 2.99 -25.41
N MET A 98 5.52 1.99 -25.81
CA MET A 98 6.83 2.29 -26.42
C MET A 98 6.69 2.99 -27.77
N LYS A 99 5.65 2.67 -28.54
CA LYS A 99 5.37 3.35 -29.82
C LYS A 99 4.89 4.78 -29.63
N SER A 100 4.00 5.03 -28.66
CA SER A 100 3.47 6.38 -28.41
C SER A 100 4.51 7.36 -27.89
N ARG A 101 5.64 6.86 -27.38
CA ARG A 101 6.76 7.66 -26.87
C ARG A 101 7.90 7.83 -27.89
N ALA A 102 7.85 7.12 -29.00
CA ALA A 102 8.84 7.19 -30.08
C ALA A 102 8.48 8.20 -31.19
N LEU A 103 7.34 8.90 -31.03
CA LEU A 103 6.88 10.03 -31.83
C LEU A 103 6.96 11.31 -30.98
#